data_AF-A0A2N1QTB3-F1
#
_entry.id   AF-A0A2N1QTB3-F1
#
_cell.length_a   1.000
_cell.length_b   1.000
_cell.length_c   1.000
_cell.angle_alpha   90.00
_cell.angle_beta   90.00
_cell.angle_gamma   90.00
#
_symmetry.space_group_name_H-M   'P 1'
#
loop_
_entity.id
_entity.type
_entity.pdbx_description
1 polymer ?
#
loop_
_entity_poly.entity_id
_entity_poly.type
_entity_poly.pdbx_seq_one_letter_code
_entity_poly.pdbx_strand_id
1 'polypeptide(L)'
;MSWKVSYLPEADKDLERLDNSQRLLVLKAITKVSLNPKSKSEGGYGTPLGNRNTARLADLFKIKLKKSGLRIIYKLVRTKETMLVIIVGARADNEVYIEADTRAKKHQPL
;
A
#
# COMPACT_ATOMS: atom_id res chain seq x y z
N MET A 1 14.75 10.45 -8.97
CA MET A 1 14.59 9.00 -9.18
C MET A 1 13.29 8.56 -8.53
N SER A 2 12.45 7.77 -9.21
CA SER A 2 11.24 7.18 -8.62
C SER A 2 11.53 5.76 -8.12
N TRP A 3 10.83 5.34 -7.06
CA TRP A 3 10.92 3.99 -6.54
C TRP A 3 10.30 3.00 -7.52
N LYS A 4 10.89 1.79 -7.61
CA LYS A 4 10.29 0.68 -8.37
C LYS A 4 8.97 0.29 -7.71
N VAL A 5 7.92 0.07 -8.49
CA VAL A 5 6.65 -0.47 -7.98
C VAL A 5 6.62 -1.98 -8.19
N SER A 6 6.16 -2.72 -7.20
CA SER A 6 5.89 -4.15 -7.30
C SER A 6 4.61 -4.49 -6.54
N TYR A 7 3.96 -5.59 -6.92
CA TYR A 7 2.69 -6.01 -6.35
C TYR A 7 2.83 -7.42 -5.79
N LEU A 8 2.18 -7.68 -4.66
CA LEU A 8 1.91 -9.06 -4.28
C LEU A 8 0.86 -9.66 -5.22
N PRO A 9 0.87 -10.99 -5.44
CA PRO A 9 -0.17 -11.64 -6.25
C PRO A 9 -1.59 -11.36 -5.74
N GLU A 10 -1.77 -11.24 -4.42
CA GLU A 10 -3.05 -10.88 -3.82
C GLU A 10 -3.46 -9.42 -4.13
N ALA A 11 -2.49 -8.50 -4.27
CA ALA A 11 -2.75 -7.10 -4.63
C ALA A 11 -3.09 -6.93 -6.12
N ASP A 12 -2.54 -7.77 -6.99
CA ASP A 12 -2.94 -7.81 -8.41
C ASP A 12 -4.39 -8.26 -8.54
N LYS A 13 -4.80 -9.30 -7.81
CA LYS A 13 -6.20 -9.74 -7.74
C LYS A 13 -7.13 -8.67 -7.18
N ASP A 14 -6.65 -7.90 -6.20
CA ASP A 14 -7.41 -6.76 -5.67
C ASP A 14 -7.66 -5.70 -6.76
N LEU A 15 -6.67 -5.40 -7.62
CA LEU A 15 -6.81 -4.47 -8.75
C LEU A 15 -7.75 -4.99 -9.83
N GLU A 16 -7.71 -6.28 -10.12
CA GLU A 16 -8.57 -6.93 -11.11
C GLU A 16 -10.05 -6.82 -10.75
N ARG A 17 -10.38 -6.85 -9.47
CA ARG A 17 -11.76 -6.73 -8.95
C ARG A 17 -12.33 -5.31 -9.01
N LEU A 18 -11.49 -4.30 -9.19
CA LEU A 18 -11.96 -2.92 -9.34
C LEU A 18 -12.53 -2.68 -10.73
N ASP A 19 -13.54 -1.82 -10.81
CA ASP A 19 -13.98 -1.28 -12.09
C ASP A 19 -12.87 -0.43 -12.74
N ASN A 20 -13.01 -0.17 -14.05
CA ASN A 20 -11.99 0.53 -14.83
C ASN A 20 -11.67 1.93 -14.29
N SER A 21 -12.67 2.65 -13.78
CA SER A 21 -12.48 4.01 -13.26
C SER A 21 -11.70 4.01 -11.94
N GLN A 22 -12.02 3.07 -11.05
CA GLN A 22 -11.35 2.85 -9.78
C GLN A 22 -9.91 2.37 -9.99
N ARG A 23 -9.71 1.42 -10.92
CA ARG A 23 -8.39 0.91 -11.27
C ARG A 23 -7.49 2.03 -11.79
N LEU A 24 -7.97 2.85 -12.71
CA LEU A 24 -7.21 3.99 -13.24
C LEU A 24 -6.85 4.99 -12.14
N LEU A 25 -7.79 5.28 -11.23
CA LEU A 25 -7.54 6.17 -10.09
C LEU A 25 -6.46 5.60 -9.15
N VAL A 26 -6.51 4.31 -8.84
CA VAL A 26 -5.51 3.63 -8.02
C VAL A 26 -4.14 3.66 -8.68
N LEU A 27 -4.04 3.30 -9.96
CA LEU A 27 -2.77 3.29 -10.69
C LEU A 27 -2.14 4.67 -10.73
N LYS A 28 -2.92 5.73 -11.01
CA LYS A 28 -2.44 7.12 -10.95
C LYS A 28 -1.91 7.51 -9.56
N ALA A 29 -2.60 7.08 -8.50
CA ALA A 29 -2.16 7.35 -7.14
C ALA A 29 -0.86 6.63 -6.78
N ILE A 30 -0.70 5.36 -7.19
CA ILE A 30 0.53 4.59 -7.01
C ILE A 30 1.69 5.25 -7.77
N THR A 31 1.49 5.59 -9.04
CA THR A 31 2.52 6.27 -9.86
C THR A 31 2.95 7.60 -9.25
N LYS A 32 2.02 8.37 -8.68
CA LYS A 32 2.36 9.61 -7.98
C LYS A 32 3.16 9.35 -6.71
N VAL A 33 2.72 8.42 -5.88
CA VAL A 33 3.34 8.16 -4.58
C VAL A 33 4.71 7.48 -4.75
N SER A 34 4.91 6.65 -5.78
CA SER A 34 6.20 6.00 -6.05
C SER A 34 7.32 6.98 -6.39
N LEU A 35 7.02 8.23 -6.77
CA LEU A 35 8.03 9.27 -6.92
C LEU A 35 8.81 9.51 -5.61
N ASN A 36 8.13 9.46 -4.46
CA ASN A 36 8.75 9.41 -3.14
C ASN A 36 7.78 8.77 -2.13
N PRO A 37 7.82 7.44 -1.95
CA PRO A 37 6.84 6.72 -1.17
C PRO A 37 7.11 6.77 0.34
N LYS A 38 8.18 7.47 0.77
CA LYS A 38 8.51 7.67 2.19
C LYS A 38 7.46 8.53 2.89
N SER A 39 7.57 8.65 4.21
CA SER A 39 6.67 9.50 4.99
C SER A 39 6.85 10.99 4.63
N LYS A 40 5.86 11.82 5.00
CA LYS A 40 6.00 13.28 4.91
C LYS A 40 7.18 13.85 5.69
N SER A 41 7.55 13.24 6.82
CA SER A 41 8.74 13.67 7.59
C SER A 41 10.05 13.37 6.86
N GLU A 42 10.04 12.40 5.93
CA GLU A 42 11.15 12.10 5.01
C GLU A 42 10.96 12.78 3.63
N GLY A 43 10.06 13.77 3.51
CA GLY A 43 9.77 14.51 2.27
C GLY A 43 8.94 13.75 1.22
N GLY A 44 8.35 12.61 1.60
CA GLY A 44 7.55 11.76 0.71
C GLY A 44 6.04 11.95 0.83
N TYR A 45 5.31 11.17 0.04
CA TYR A 45 3.85 11.21 -0.06
C TYR A 45 3.13 10.19 0.84
N GLY A 46 3.87 9.25 1.41
CA GLY A 46 3.35 8.16 2.22
C GLY A 46 2.79 8.61 3.56
N THR A 47 1.75 7.92 4.01
CA THR A 47 1.26 8.02 5.39
C THR A 47 1.59 6.73 6.13
N PRO A 48 2.53 6.73 7.09
CA PRO A 48 2.86 5.53 7.85
C PRO A 48 1.65 5.02 8.65
N LEU A 49 1.56 3.71 8.83
CA LEU A 49 0.60 3.07 9.71
C LEU A 49 1.25 2.86 11.07
N GLY A 50 0.56 3.30 12.13
CA GLY A 50 0.92 2.93 13.50
C GLY A 50 0.43 1.51 13.79
N ASN A 51 1.16 0.79 14.65
CA ASN A 51 0.69 -0.48 15.20
C ASN A 51 -0.70 -0.33 15.82
N ARG A 52 -1.55 -1.35 15.68
CA ARG A 52 -2.89 -1.39 16.27
C ARG A 52 -3.18 -2.78 16.80
N ASN A 53 -3.60 -2.87 18.06
CA ASN A 53 -3.95 -4.13 18.73
C ASN A 53 -2.88 -5.22 18.49
N THR A 54 -3.21 -6.27 17.73
CA THR A 54 -2.36 -7.43 17.41
C THR A 54 -1.57 -7.30 16.11
N ALA A 55 -1.84 -6.28 15.28
CA ALA A 55 -1.22 -6.12 13.96
C ALA A 55 0.04 -5.23 14.02
N ARG A 56 1.17 -5.77 13.53
CA ARG A 56 2.45 -5.03 13.45
C ARG A 56 2.53 -4.28 12.12
N LEU A 57 2.04 -3.05 12.11
CA LEU A 57 1.91 -2.21 10.90
C LEU A 57 3.02 -1.15 10.77
N ALA A 58 3.96 -1.08 11.71
CA ALA A 58 4.96 -0.01 11.81
C ALA A 58 5.78 0.23 10.52
N ASP A 59 5.93 -0.78 9.66
CA ASP A 59 6.65 -0.68 8.39
C ASP A 59 5.76 -0.50 7.16
N LEU A 60 4.44 -0.38 7.37
CA LEU A 60 3.46 -0.23 6.31
C LEU A 60 3.02 1.22 6.18
N PHE A 61 2.64 1.58 4.96
CA PHE A 61 2.14 2.88 4.59
C PHE A 61 0.78 2.74 3.92
N LYS A 62 -0.01 3.81 3.96
CA LYS A 62 -1.30 3.89 3.29
C LYS A 62 -1.42 5.10 2.36
N ILE A 63 -2.20 4.92 1.31
CA ILE A 63 -2.77 5.96 0.46
C ILE A 63 -4.29 5.88 0.65
N LYS A 64 -4.94 7.03 0.91
CA LYS A 64 -6.40 7.12 1.03
C LYS A 64 -6.96 7.94 -0.13
N LEU A 65 -7.82 7.33 -0.95
CA LEU A 65 -8.54 7.99 -2.03
C LEU A 65 -9.93 8.38 -1.52
N LYS A 66 -10.00 9.52 -0.81
CA LYS A 66 -11.20 9.91 -0.02
C LYS A 66 -12.50 9.87 -0.82
N LYS A 67 -12.50 10.38 -2.06
CA LYS A 67 -13.71 10.45 -2.89
C LYS A 67 -14.25 9.08 -3.30
N SER A 68 -13.39 8.08 -3.48
CA SER A 68 -13.77 6.73 -3.89
C SER A 68 -13.84 5.72 -2.74
N GLY A 69 -13.45 6.11 -1.52
CA GLY A 69 -13.37 5.19 -0.38
C GLY A 69 -12.24 4.15 -0.47
N LEU A 70 -11.44 4.17 -1.53
CA LEU A 70 -10.38 3.19 -1.77
C LEU A 70 -9.14 3.48 -0.91
N ARG A 71 -8.46 2.39 -0.52
CA ARG A 71 -7.19 2.40 0.20
C ARG A 71 -6.18 1.56 -0.56
N ILE A 72 -4.93 2.01 -0.50
CA ILE A 72 -3.78 1.25 -0.97
C ILE A 72 -2.85 1.12 0.22
N ILE A 73 -2.44 -0.09 0.57
CA ILE A 73 -1.41 -0.33 1.59
C ILE A 73 -0.16 -0.83 0.87
N TYR A 74 1.01 -0.39 1.32
CA TYR A 74 2.30 -0.78 0.74
C TYR A 74 3.41 -0.81 1.80
N LYS A 75 4.51 -1.48 1.47
CA LYS A 75 5.76 -1.52 2.25
C LYS A 75 6.92 -0.91 1.45
N LEU A 76 7.89 -0.33 2.14
CA LEU A 76 9.16 0.09 1.54
C LEU A 76 10.20 -1.01 1.68
N VAL A 77 10.73 -1.52 0.56
CA VAL A 77 11.93 -2.36 0.53
C VAL A 77 13.11 -1.45 0.24
N ARG A 78 13.66 -0.86 1.31
CA ARG A 78 14.67 0.22 1.21
C ARG A 78 15.94 -0.21 0.48
N THR A 79 16.39 -1.46 0.66
CA THR A 79 17.58 -2.02 -0.01
C THR A 79 17.44 -2.10 -1.53
N LYS A 80 16.20 -2.16 -2.05
CA LYS A 80 15.90 -2.29 -3.49
C LYS A 80 15.17 -1.06 -4.06
N GLU A 81 15.06 0.01 -3.28
CA GLU A 81 14.23 1.20 -3.58
C GLU A 81 12.85 0.82 -4.16
N THR A 82 12.22 -0.20 -3.57
CA THR A 82 10.96 -0.77 -4.09
C THR A 82 9.79 -0.46 -3.17
N MET A 83 8.71 0.06 -3.76
CA MET A 83 7.39 0.21 -3.16
C MET A 83 6.58 -1.05 -3.47
N LEU A 84 6.44 -1.93 -2.47
CA LEU A 84 5.70 -3.19 -2.59
C LEU A 84 4.24 -2.98 -2.16
N VAL A 85 3.32 -3.03 -3.12
CA VAL A 85 1.87 -2.92 -2.91
C VAL A 85 1.33 -4.24 -2.37
N ILE A 86 0.62 -4.16 -1.25
CA ILE A 86 0.12 -5.33 -0.50
C ILE A 86 -1.40 -5.48 -0.56
N ILE A 87 -2.13 -4.36 -0.53
CA ILE A 87 -3.59 -4.33 -0.58
C ILE A 87 -4.04 -3.17 -1.45
N VAL A 88 -5.07 -3.42 -2.26
CA VAL A 88 -5.84 -2.40 -2.99
C VAL A 88 -7.33 -2.61 -2.72
N GLY A 89 -8.12 -1.54 -2.58
CA GLY A 89 -9.59 -1.63 -2.62
C GLY A 89 -10.32 -0.83 -1.54
N ALA A 90 -11.65 -0.92 -1.55
CA ALA A 90 -12.51 -0.30 -0.55
C ALA A 90 -12.52 -1.16 0.72
N ARG A 91 -12.09 -0.59 1.84
CA ARG A 91 -11.92 -1.33 3.10
C ARG A 91 -12.26 -0.42 4.28
N ALA A 92 -13.39 -0.65 4.93
CA ALA A 92 -13.88 0.22 6.01
C ALA A 92 -13.12 0.00 7.33
N ASP A 93 -12.66 -1.22 7.62
CA ASP A 93 -12.45 -1.64 9.01
C ASP A 93 -11.04 -2.15 9.36
N ASN A 94 -10.88 -2.54 10.63
CA ASN A 94 -9.65 -3.09 11.19
C ASN A 94 -9.14 -4.35 10.48
N GLU A 95 -10.03 -5.11 9.84
CA GLU A 95 -9.70 -6.35 9.11
C GLU A 95 -8.67 -6.12 8.00
N VAL A 96 -8.71 -4.98 7.32
CA VAL A 96 -7.72 -4.67 6.28
C VAL A 96 -6.30 -4.60 6.85
N TYR A 97 -6.16 -4.16 8.10
CA TYR A 97 -4.87 -4.06 8.73
C TYR A 97 -4.37 -5.44 9.19
N ILE A 98 -5.27 -6.30 9.66
CA ILE A 98 -4.93 -7.69 10.00
C ILE A 98 -4.50 -8.45 8.74
N GLU A 99 -5.24 -8.29 7.64
CA GLU A 99 -4.87 -8.92 6.37
C GLU A 99 -3.56 -8.34 5.80
N ALA A 100 -3.34 -7.03 5.95
CA ALA A 100 -2.07 -6.43 5.55
C ALA A 100 -0.92 -7.01 6.36
N ASP A 101 -1.04 -7.12 7.67
CA ASP A 101 -0.01 -7.75 8.50
C ASP A 101 0.22 -9.22 8.08
N THR A 102 -0.85 -9.97 7.82
CA THR A 102 -0.80 -11.37 7.38
C THR A 102 -0.08 -11.53 6.04
N ARG A 103 -0.48 -10.78 5.01
CA ARG A 103 0.14 -10.82 3.68
C ARG A 103 1.60 -10.34 3.76
N ALA A 104 1.90 -9.33 4.58
CA ALA A 104 3.25 -8.78 4.71
C ALA A 104 4.20 -9.79 5.32
N LYS A 105 3.74 -10.54 6.35
CA LYS A 105 4.49 -11.61 7.00
C LYS A 105 4.69 -12.80 6.07
N LYS A 106 3.64 -13.22 5.36
CA LYS A 106 3.69 -14.35 4.40
C LYS A 106 4.74 -14.13 3.31
N HIS A 107 4.90 -12.89 2.84
CA HIS A 107 5.80 -12.53 1.76
C HIS A 107 7.02 -11.74 2.23
N GLN A 108 7.36 -11.82 3.52
CA GLN A 108 8.52 -11.14 4.06
C GLN A 108 9.79 -11.80 3.48
N PRO A 109 10.63 -11.07 2.74
CA PRO A 109 11.96 -11.61 2.42
C PRO A 109 12.73 -11.71 3.74
N LEU A 110 13.38 -12.86 3.96
CA LEU A 110 14.40 -13.05 4.99
C LEU A 110 15.48 -11.97 4.89
#